data_AF-A0A6M5J0N4-F1
#
_entry.id   AF-A0A6M5J0N4-F1
#
_cell.length_a   1.000
_cell.length_b   1.000
_cell.length_c   1.000
_cell.angle_alpha   90.00
_cell.angle_beta   90.00
_cell.angle_gamma   90.00
#
_symmetry.space_group_name_H-M   'P 1'
#
loop_
_entity.id
_entity.type
_entity.pdbx_description
1 polymer ?
#
loop_
_entity_poly.entity_id
_entity_poly.type
_entity_poly.pdbx_seq_one_letter_code
_entity_poly.pdbx_strand_id
1 'polypeptide(L)'
;MKKTITVVVVVVALLGLCLAGVVAVRDWMRAPQAGPISSDDRAIAYIGDWSRDDTGGEPVRSAGDPAQAIFTFQGVGIQWIGSMSSDSGISEVFIDGEKVATVDGYRSGDATTGPMFTSALLDDGVHTIRVTTTGDADPDSTGTRVGITRFVVFETTPPPVIASVSADAADGGVAIAWPASDAPQVDGYRVYRSDGPAKDFDVIADLGTDSTDYIDDLSSASTATPRYYVVAVDIAGRESPMSEIASVVLPRPGVPSYRQRDDCPSPTVKVADASELRNALADAGPGTVIGLADGVYSGTFEIEADGTRDDPIWICGSSDAILRGTSVNTGYGLHIADSHDVIATGFTVTNSLKGIMVDRSSRITLSQLTVKHVGNEAVHLRSKTTDSILAGSFISDTGRQTTAEHPEWGEGVYVGSHASNWCSRGYAGCKPNCSTSTEGCEPDASDRNVIADNTIFDTTAEAVDIKEGALNGIVVGNEIDASSSTATERWIVVRSNGWYITDNHGVSDRGGNGIQIYRPPTPGYGTGNVVSGNSADYGSSPSDEIGYSVMIQTKGNVVTCDNSYRGAADIAASNVTCETGSSDR
;
A
#
# COMPACT_ATOMS: atom_id res chain seq x y z
N MET A 1 2.23 64.09 8.35
CA MET A 1 2.04 64.79 7.05
C MET A 1 1.84 63.73 5.98
N LYS A 2 0.64 63.58 5.42
CA LYS A 2 0.41 62.62 4.32
C LYS A 2 1.08 63.15 3.04
N LYS A 3 1.91 62.35 2.37
CA LYS A 3 2.47 62.68 1.05
C LYS A 3 1.59 62.07 -0.03
N THR A 4 0.65 62.84 -0.56
CA THR A 4 -0.10 62.48 -1.76
C THR A 4 0.84 62.45 -2.96
N ILE A 5 0.87 61.33 -3.70
CA ILE A 5 1.63 61.21 -4.95
C ILE A 5 0.72 61.60 -6.10
N THR A 6 1.04 62.70 -6.78
CA THR A 6 0.38 63.05 -8.05
C THR A 6 1.17 62.44 -9.20
N VAL A 7 0.61 61.42 -9.86
CA VAL A 7 1.17 60.86 -11.10
C VAL A 7 0.63 61.64 -12.30
N VAL A 8 1.53 62.03 -13.21
CA VAL A 8 1.17 62.76 -14.44
C VAL A 8 0.68 61.77 -15.50
N VAL A 9 -0.53 62.01 -16.02
CA VAL A 9 -1.08 61.30 -17.17
C VAL A 9 -0.39 61.79 -18.46
N VAL A 10 0.08 60.87 -19.30
CA VAL A 10 0.33 61.13 -20.73
C VAL A 10 -0.39 60.08 -21.56
N VAL A 11 -1.22 60.55 -22.48
CA VAL A 11 -2.16 59.75 -23.29
C VAL A 11 -1.52 59.29 -24.60
N VAL A 12 -1.89 58.09 -25.07
CA VAL A 12 -1.53 57.54 -26.39
C VAL A 12 -2.22 58.30 -27.52
N ALA A 13 -1.47 58.69 -28.56
CA ALA A 13 -2.04 59.17 -29.83
C ALA A 13 -1.18 58.72 -31.03
N LEU A 14 -1.84 58.45 -32.16
CA LEU A 14 -1.27 57.90 -33.40
C LEU A 14 -0.87 59.00 -34.41
N LEU A 15 0.05 58.62 -35.32
CA LEU A 15 0.46 59.29 -36.59
C LEU A 15 1.38 60.53 -36.53
N GLY A 16 2.53 60.45 -37.22
CA GLY A 16 3.33 61.60 -37.69
C GLY A 16 4.85 61.43 -37.60
N LEU A 17 5.56 61.53 -38.73
CA LEU A 17 7.03 61.41 -38.79
C LEU A 17 7.77 62.55 -38.06
N CYS A 18 8.87 62.24 -37.36
CA CYS A 18 10.18 62.83 -37.69
C CYS A 18 11.37 62.03 -37.12
N LEU A 19 12.48 61.94 -37.88
CA LEU A 19 13.75 61.38 -37.42
C LEU A 19 14.55 62.42 -36.62
N ALA A 20 14.83 62.16 -35.34
CA ALA A 20 16.10 62.46 -34.65
C ALA A 20 15.97 62.12 -33.15
N GLY A 21 16.65 61.08 -32.67
CA GLY A 21 16.55 60.68 -31.25
C GLY A 21 16.80 59.20 -30.94
N VAL A 22 17.62 58.52 -31.74
CA VAL A 22 18.14 57.19 -31.35
C VAL A 22 19.13 57.39 -30.20
N VAL A 23 19.19 56.43 -29.26
CA VAL A 23 19.97 56.44 -27.99
C VAL A 23 19.23 57.09 -26.80
N ALA A 24 18.18 56.41 -26.28
CA ALA A 24 17.77 56.42 -24.86
C ALA A 24 16.58 55.48 -24.50
N VAL A 25 16.13 54.55 -25.36
CA VAL A 25 14.93 53.70 -25.11
C VAL A 25 15.22 52.21 -25.31
N ARG A 26 16.15 51.64 -24.52
CA ARG A 26 16.48 50.20 -24.58
C ARG A 26 16.41 49.43 -23.27
N ASP A 27 16.31 50.09 -22.12
CA ASP A 27 16.34 49.44 -20.79
C ASP A 27 14.98 49.42 -20.06
N TRP A 28 13.87 49.71 -20.74
CA TRP A 28 12.50 49.77 -20.16
C TRP A 28 11.55 48.67 -20.67
N MET A 29 12.07 47.62 -21.31
CA MET A 29 11.29 46.47 -21.80
C MET A 29 12.02 45.13 -21.57
N ARG A 30 12.39 44.87 -20.31
CA ARG A 30 12.46 43.50 -19.80
C ARG A 30 11.44 43.41 -18.67
N ALA A 31 10.33 42.73 -18.92
CA ALA A 31 9.45 42.31 -17.84
C ALA A 31 10.27 41.44 -16.87
N PRO A 32 10.04 41.51 -15.55
CA PRO A 32 10.75 40.66 -14.62
C PRO A 32 10.59 39.19 -15.01
N GLN A 33 11.73 38.48 -14.97
CA GLN A 33 11.78 37.06 -15.23
C GLN A 33 11.38 36.29 -13.95
N ALA A 34 11.38 34.96 -14.04
CA ALA A 34 10.89 34.07 -13.01
C ALA A 34 11.45 34.31 -11.60
N GLY A 35 10.65 33.92 -10.60
CA GLY A 35 10.93 34.13 -9.18
C GLY A 35 10.00 35.13 -8.48
N PRO A 36 10.26 35.45 -7.21
CA PRO A 36 9.41 36.31 -6.38
C PRO A 36 9.65 37.80 -6.64
N ILE A 37 8.57 38.54 -6.88
CA ILE A 37 8.52 39.99 -7.05
C ILE A 37 7.71 40.58 -5.87
N SER A 38 8.38 41.27 -4.96
CA SER A 38 7.76 41.88 -3.77
C SER A 38 6.71 42.92 -4.17
N SER A 39 5.66 43.11 -3.37
CA SER A 39 4.65 44.16 -3.63
C SER A 39 5.24 45.58 -3.59
N ASP A 40 6.39 45.73 -2.93
CA ASP A 40 7.13 46.97 -2.90
C ASP A 40 7.79 47.38 -4.24
N ASP A 41 7.96 46.43 -5.17
CA ASP A 41 8.67 46.57 -6.45
C ASP A 41 8.00 47.59 -7.41
N ARG A 42 8.82 48.26 -8.20
CA ARG A 42 8.42 49.30 -9.15
C ARG A 42 7.81 48.77 -10.44
N ALA A 43 7.94 47.47 -10.72
CA ALA A 43 7.29 46.81 -11.86
C ALA A 43 5.78 46.61 -11.64
N ILE A 44 5.29 46.67 -10.40
CA ILE A 44 3.87 46.56 -10.08
C ILE A 44 3.23 47.97 -10.12
N ALA A 45 2.29 48.16 -11.04
CA ALA A 45 1.54 49.39 -11.20
C ALA A 45 0.25 49.34 -10.35
N TYR A 46 0.21 50.17 -9.30
CA TYR A 46 -0.95 50.35 -8.44
C TYR A 46 -1.80 51.54 -8.91
N ILE A 47 -3.11 51.30 -9.11
CA ILE A 47 -4.11 52.29 -9.50
C ILE A 47 -5.21 52.33 -8.43
N GLY A 48 -5.69 53.52 -8.08
CA GLY A 48 -6.60 53.73 -6.95
C GLY A 48 -5.85 53.94 -5.63
N ASP A 49 -6.58 53.94 -4.52
CA ASP A 49 -6.00 54.19 -3.20
C ASP A 49 -5.36 52.92 -2.62
N TRP A 50 -4.03 52.87 -2.65
CA TRP A 50 -3.21 51.84 -2.00
C TRP A 50 -2.29 52.46 -0.95
N SER A 51 -2.14 51.80 0.19
CA SER A 51 -1.25 52.20 1.29
C SER A 51 -0.20 51.14 1.59
N ARG A 52 1.01 51.61 1.91
CA ARG A 52 2.07 50.84 2.58
C ARG A 52 2.07 51.25 4.05
N ASP A 53 2.40 50.33 4.96
CA ASP A 53 2.54 50.67 6.37
C ASP A 53 3.75 51.61 6.57
N ASP A 54 3.69 52.51 7.57
CA ASP A 54 4.67 53.60 7.77
C ASP A 54 6.13 53.12 8.02
N THR A 55 6.33 51.82 8.25
CA THR A 55 7.64 51.15 8.37
C THR A 55 8.23 50.69 7.03
N GLY A 56 7.51 50.84 5.92
CA GLY A 56 7.87 50.28 4.61
C GLY A 56 7.62 48.77 4.49
N GLY A 57 6.83 48.19 5.40
CA GLY A 57 6.54 46.76 5.43
C GLY A 57 5.54 46.30 4.37
N GLU A 58 5.81 45.12 3.82
CA GLU A 58 4.85 44.25 3.13
C GLU A 58 3.67 43.86 4.05
N PRO A 59 2.44 43.64 3.53
CA PRO A 59 1.97 43.82 2.15
C PRO A 59 1.54 45.26 1.81
N VAL A 60 1.55 45.62 0.52
CA VAL A 60 0.79 46.75 -0.02
C VAL A 60 -0.72 46.43 0.04
N ARG A 61 -1.53 47.31 0.63
CA ARG A 61 -2.96 47.07 0.86
C ARG A 61 -3.85 48.14 0.24
N SER A 62 -5.04 47.74 -0.25
CA SER A 62 -6.05 48.69 -0.72
C SER A 62 -6.62 49.52 0.45
N ALA A 63 -7.02 50.75 0.17
CA ALA A 63 -7.60 51.70 1.11
C ALA A 63 -8.91 52.33 0.61
N GLY A 64 -9.38 51.92 -0.58
CA GLY A 64 -10.65 52.30 -1.19
C GLY A 64 -10.88 51.51 -2.49
N ASP A 65 -12.11 51.50 -2.97
CA ASP A 65 -12.57 50.67 -4.10
C ASP A 65 -13.18 51.53 -5.23
N PRO A 66 -13.00 51.17 -6.52
CA PRO A 66 -12.17 50.08 -7.02
C PRO A 66 -10.68 50.46 -7.06
N ALA A 67 -9.83 49.54 -6.65
CA ALA A 67 -8.37 49.64 -6.74
C ALA A 67 -7.81 48.47 -7.56
N GLN A 68 -6.68 48.69 -8.25
CA GLN A 68 -6.06 47.68 -9.10
C GLN A 68 -4.56 47.57 -8.84
N ALA A 69 -4.05 46.35 -8.81
CA ALA A 69 -2.64 46.02 -8.89
C ALA A 69 -2.38 45.32 -10.23
N ILE A 70 -1.55 45.91 -11.09
CA ILE A 70 -1.26 45.43 -12.44
C ILE A 70 0.22 45.09 -12.52
N PHE A 71 0.56 43.91 -13.01
CA PHE A 71 1.93 43.47 -13.15
C PHE A 71 2.14 42.68 -14.46
N THR A 72 3.08 43.13 -15.28
CA THR A 72 3.47 42.46 -16.53
C THR A 72 4.74 41.66 -16.32
N PHE A 73 4.67 40.36 -16.59
CA PHE A 73 5.74 39.38 -16.38
C PHE A 73 6.10 38.65 -17.68
N GLN A 74 7.28 38.03 -17.72
CA GLN A 74 7.62 37.05 -18.75
C GLN A 74 7.79 35.67 -18.10
N GLY A 75 6.98 34.70 -18.50
CA GLY A 75 6.94 33.36 -17.91
C GLY A 75 5.69 32.60 -18.30
N VAL A 76 5.58 31.34 -17.84
CA VAL A 76 4.46 30.42 -18.17
C VAL A 76 3.31 30.43 -17.15
N GLY A 77 3.31 31.39 -16.23
CA GLY A 77 2.29 31.50 -15.19
C GLY A 77 2.74 32.34 -14.00
N ILE A 78 1.81 32.55 -13.07
CA ILE A 78 2.00 33.44 -11.93
C ILE A 78 1.15 33.04 -10.73
N GLN A 79 1.70 33.21 -9.54
CA GLN A 79 0.98 33.13 -8.28
C GLN A 79 0.97 34.49 -7.57
N TRP A 80 -0.15 34.83 -6.94
CA TRP A 80 -0.31 35.97 -6.04
C TRP A 80 -0.29 35.47 -4.60
N ILE A 81 0.69 35.94 -3.82
CA ILE A 81 0.74 35.79 -2.36
C ILE A 81 0.17 37.05 -1.72
N GLY A 82 -0.75 36.91 -0.78
CA GLY A 82 -1.42 38.01 -0.10
C GLY A 82 -1.87 37.67 1.32
N SER A 83 -2.43 38.67 2.00
CA SER A 83 -2.86 38.57 3.40
C SER A 83 -4.34 38.23 3.53
N MET A 84 -4.64 37.15 4.24
CA MET A 84 -5.99 36.73 4.62
C MET A 84 -6.27 37.12 6.07
N SER A 85 -7.36 37.87 6.31
CA SER A 85 -7.77 38.34 7.64
C SER A 85 -9.28 38.60 7.72
N SER A 86 -9.77 38.89 8.92
CA SER A 86 -11.20 39.12 9.21
C SER A 86 -11.76 40.46 8.69
N ASP A 87 -10.96 41.22 7.96
CA ASP A 87 -11.27 42.50 7.32
C ASP A 87 -10.82 42.56 5.85
N SER A 88 -10.50 41.39 5.27
CA SER A 88 -10.18 41.24 3.86
C SER A 88 -11.46 41.10 3.01
N GLY A 89 -11.39 41.60 1.77
CA GLY A 89 -12.49 41.60 0.81
C GLY A 89 -12.26 40.73 -0.43
N ILE A 90 -13.19 40.85 -1.37
CA ILE A 90 -13.23 40.09 -2.62
C ILE A 90 -12.52 40.84 -3.76
N SER A 91 -11.79 40.08 -4.58
CA SER A 91 -11.06 40.56 -5.76
C SER A 91 -11.42 39.79 -7.02
N GLU A 92 -11.40 40.45 -8.16
CA GLU A 92 -11.37 39.81 -9.48
C GLU A 92 -9.93 39.77 -10.00
N VAL A 93 -9.48 38.58 -10.41
CA VAL A 93 -8.17 38.39 -11.04
C VAL A 93 -8.35 38.23 -12.54
N PHE A 94 -7.56 38.99 -13.30
CA PHE A 94 -7.49 38.94 -14.75
C PHE A 94 -6.10 38.53 -15.20
N ILE A 95 -6.02 37.73 -16.26
CA ILE A 95 -4.79 37.45 -17.02
C ILE A 95 -5.04 37.92 -18.45
N ASP A 96 -4.13 38.73 -18.99
CA ASP A 96 -4.16 39.30 -20.35
C ASP A 96 -5.47 40.02 -20.73
N GLY A 97 -6.19 40.50 -19.72
CA GLY A 97 -7.46 41.21 -19.84
C GLY A 97 -8.71 40.34 -19.69
N GLU A 98 -8.60 39.01 -19.71
CA GLU A 98 -9.69 38.08 -19.43
C GLU A 98 -9.79 37.81 -17.92
N LYS A 99 -11.02 37.74 -17.37
CA LYS A 99 -11.24 37.43 -15.96
C LYS A 99 -11.10 35.92 -15.75
N VAL A 100 -10.12 35.52 -14.94
CA VAL A 100 -9.82 34.10 -14.67
C VAL A 100 -10.27 33.62 -13.29
N ALA A 101 -10.44 34.52 -12.31
CA ALA A 101 -10.93 34.17 -10.98
C ALA A 101 -11.69 35.29 -10.27
N THR A 102 -12.51 34.90 -9.30
CA THR A 102 -12.92 35.74 -8.16
C THR A 102 -12.27 35.12 -6.92
N VAL A 103 -11.63 35.92 -6.09
CA VAL A 103 -10.85 35.50 -4.91
C VAL A 103 -11.40 36.21 -3.69
N ASP A 104 -11.77 35.45 -2.67
CA ASP A 104 -12.12 35.99 -1.35
C ASP A 104 -10.90 35.92 -0.43
N GLY A 105 -10.55 37.04 0.19
CA GLY A 105 -9.47 37.12 1.17
C GLY A 105 -9.91 36.90 2.61
N TYR A 106 -11.21 36.79 2.90
CA TYR A 106 -11.73 36.65 4.25
C TYR A 106 -11.23 35.38 4.94
N ARG A 107 -10.87 35.50 6.21
CA ARG A 107 -10.54 34.39 7.10
C ARG A 107 -10.99 34.68 8.52
N SER A 108 -11.67 33.72 9.14
CA SER A 108 -11.94 33.72 10.58
C SER A 108 -10.71 33.25 11.37
N GLY A 109 -10.41 33.94 12.48
CA GLY A 109 -9.22 33.68 13.30
C GLY A 109 -8.04 34.61 12.97
N ASP A 110 -6.83 34.17 13.32
CA ASP A 110 -5.62 34.98 13.17
C ASP A 110 -5.26 35.25 11.70
N ALA A 111 -4.78 36.47 11.44
CA ALA A 111 -4.35 36.89 10.12
C ALA A 111 -3.13 36.08 9.65
N THR A 112 -3.13 35.68 8.38
CA THR A 112 -2.05 34.89 7.78
C THR A 112 -1.70 35.40 6.38
N THR A 113 -0.56 34.98 5.86
CA THR A 113 -0.08 35.31 4.50
C THR A 113 0.15 34.02 3.73
N GLY A 114 -0.37 33.93 2.50
CA GLY A 114 -0.31 32.71 1.70
C GLY A 114 -0.79 32.92 0.27
N PRO A 115 -0.86 31.84 -0.54
CA PRO A 115 -1.33 31.91 -1.92
C PRO A 115 -2.82 32.28 -1.96
N MET A 116 -3.14 33.40 -2.60
CA MET A 116 -4.51 33.87 -2.84
C MET A 116 -5.00 33.49 -4.24
N PHE A 117 -4.09 33.34 -5.21
CA PHE A 117 -4.40 32.89 -6.57
C PHE A 117 -3.18 32.27 -7.23
N THR A 118 -3.38 31.17 -7.96
CA THR A 118 -2.39 30.53 -8.85
C THR A 118 -3.00 30.47 -10.24
N SER A 119 -2.30 30.94 -11.28
CA SER A 119 -2.79 30.82 -12.66
C SER A 119 -2.74 29.37 -13.14
N ALA A 120 -3.56 29.04 -14.14
CA ALA A 120 -3.25 27.91 -15.02
C ALA A 120 -1.91 28.17 -15.75
N LEU A 121 -1.34 27.12 -16.35
CA LEU A 121 -0.20 27.28 -17.26
C LEU A 121 -0.61 28.12 -18.47
N LEU A 122 0.26 29.07 -18.81
CA LEU A 122 0.19 29.96 -19.97
C LEU A 122 1.26 29.52 -20.98
N ASP A 123 1.16 29.99 -22.22
CA ASP A 123 2.25 29.87 -23.19
C ASP A 123 3.53 30.58 -22.67
N ASP A 124 4.71 30.21 -23.17
CA ASP A 124 5.93 30.98 -22.85
C ASP A 124 5.89 32.34 -23.56
N GLY A 125 5.59 33.40 -22.80
CA GLY A 125 5.33 34.72 -23.35
C GLY A 125 5.39 35.83 -22.32
N VAL A 126 4.98 37.03 -22.78
CA VAL A 126 4.79 38.21 -21.92
C VAL A 126 3.30 38.30 -21.59
N HIS A 127 2.99 38.21 -20.32
CA HIS A 127 1.62 38.18 -19.78
C HIS A 127 1.41 39.31 -18.77
N THR A 128 0.16 39.65 -18.49
CA THR A 128 -0.19 40.66 -17.50
C THR A 128 -1.26 40.15 -16.54
N ILE A 129 -0.92 40.08 -15.25
CA ILE A 129 -1.90 39.92 -14.19
C ILE A 129 -2.48 41.29 -13.81
N ARG A 130 -3.79 41.34 -13.57
CA ARG A 130 -4.46 42.46 -12.90
C ARG A 130 -5.36 41.91 -11.80
N VAL A 131 -5.04 42.25 -10.55
CA VAL A 131 -5.94 42.06 -9.40
C VAL A 131 -6.76 43.34 -9.24
N THR A 132 -8.09 43.23 -9.24
CA THR A 132 -9.03 44.35 -9.10
C THR A 132 -9.89 44.12 -7.87
N THR A 133 -9.95 45.07 -6.95
CA THR A 133 -10.84 45.00 -5.79
C THR A 133 -12.27 45.27 -6.22
N THR A 134 -13.26 44.53 -5.71
CA THR A 134 -14.67 44.73 -6.10
C THR A 134 -15.42 45.70 -5.19
N GLY A 135 -14.95 45.84 -3.95
CA GLY A 135 -15.70 46.51 -2.88
C GLY A 135 -16.75 45.61 -2.21
N ASP A 136 -16.80 44.32 -2.56
CA ASP A 136 -17.57 43.30 -1.84
C ASP A 136 -16.67 42.57 -0.83
N ALA A 137 -17.29 41.85 0.10
CA ALA A 137 -16.62 40.97 1.05
C ALA A 137 -17.57 39.84 1.48
N ASP A 138 -17.03 38.78 2.11
CA ASP A 138 -17.84 37.80 2.84
C ASP A 138 -18.73 38.51 3.89
N PRO A 139 -19.98 38.05 4.15
CA PRO A 139 -20.87 38.64 5.13
C PRO A 139 -20.32 38.72 6.57
N ASP A 140 -19.39 37.84 6.95
CA ASP A 140 -18.73 37.85 8.26
C ASP A 140 -17.45 38.72 8.28
N SER A 141 -17.01 39.23 7.12
CA SER A 141 -15.86 40.14 7.03
C SER A 141 -16.20 41.55 7.51
N THR A 142 -15.24 42.17 8.19
CA THR A 142 -15.36 43.53 8.74
C THR A 142 -14.81 44.61 7.80
N GLY A 143 -14.37 44.26 6.59
CA GLY A 143 -13.82 45.20 5.61
C GLY A 143 -13.61 44.59 4.22
N THR A 144 -13.26 45.44 3.25
CA THR A 144 -13.06 45.06 1.82
C THR A 144 -11.59 44.99 1.42
N ARG A 145 -10.66 44.89 2.39
CA ARG A 145 -9.24 45.14 2.12
C ARG A 145 -8.59 44.02 1.31
N VAL A 146 -7.71 44.38 0.38
CA VAL A 146 -6.95 43.43 -0.43
C VAL A 146 -5.47 43.70 -0.25
N GLY A 147 -4.70 42.65 0.08
CA GLY A 147 -3.25 42.74 0.34
C GLY A 147 -2.44 41.99 -0.72
N ILE A 148 -1.52 42.68 -1.38
CA ILE A 148 -0.48 42.06 -2.21
C ILE A 148 0.79 41.98 -1.37
N THR A 149 1.34 40.78 -1.15
CA THR A 149 2.66 40.58 -0.52
C THR A 149 3.74 40.38 -1.57
N ARG A 150 3.47 39.53 -2.56
CA ARG A 150 4.34 39.32 -3.72
C ARG A 150 3.58 38.63 -4.83
N PHE A 151 4.07 38.81 -6.06
CA PHE A 151 3.83 37.88 -7.13
C PHE A 151 4.99 36.87 -7.22
N VAL A 152 4.73 35.66 -7.68
CA VAL A 152 5.76 34.67 -7.99
C VAL A 152 5.56 34.27 -9.45
N VAL A 153 6.49 34.65 -10.31
CA VAL A 153 6.47 34.30 -11.73
C VAL A 153 7.08 32.92 -11.91
N PHE A 154 6.40 32.03 -12.63
CA PHE A 154 6.86 30.66 -12.80
C PHE A 154 8.05 30.59 -13.77
N GLU A 155 9.01 29.72 -13.47
CA GLU A 155 10.13 29.41 -14.38
C GLU A 155 9.63 28.94 -15.73
N THR A 156 10.25 29.37 -16.83
CA THR A 156 9.85 28.90 -18.16
C THR A 156 10.22 27.43 -18.38
N THR A 157 11.31 26.96 -17.76
CA THR A 157 11.72 25.55 -17.75
C THR A 157 11.16 24.79 -16.56
N PRO A 158 10.76 23.51 -16.70
CA PRO A 158 10.50 22.61 -15.57
C PRO A 158 11.71 22.47 -14.63
N PRO A 159 11.53 21.84 -13.45
CA PRO A 159 12.65 21.52 -12.56
C PRO A 159 13.76 20.69 -13.22
N PRO A 160 15.02 20.83 -12.79
CA PRO A 160 16.10 19.94 -13.23
C PRO A 160 15.88 18.51 -12.72
N VAL A 161 16.46 17.54 -13.41
CA VAL A 161 16.45 16.12 -13.02
C VAL A 161 17.09 15.91 -11.65
N ILE A 162 16.47 15.05 -10.83
CA ILE A 162 17.04 14.58 -9.56
C ILE A 162 18.03 13.45 -9.85
N ALA A 163 19.18 13.50 -9.20
CA ALA A 163 20.30 12.57 -9.41
C ALA A 163 20.74 11.93 -8.09
N SER A 164 21.39 10.78 -8.16
CA SER A 164 21.76 9.95 -7.00
C SER A 164 20.55 9.48 -6.19
N VAL A 165 19.47 9.08 -6.88
CA VAL A 165 18.35 8.39 -6.23
C VAL A 165 18.81 6.99 -5.81
N SER A 166 18.62 6.61 -4.54
CA SER A 166 18.84 5.26 -4.05
C SER A 166 17.54 4.57 -3.66
N ALA A 167 17.58 3.23 -3.61
CA ALA A 167 16.52 2.38 -3.11
C ALA A 167 17.21 1.25 -2.33
N ASP A 168 16.89 1.14 -1.05
CA ASP A 168 17.56 0.25 -0.10
C ASP A 168 16.50 -0.51 0.72
N ALA A 169 16.75 -1.77 1.06
CA ALA A 169 15.80 -2.58 1.81
C ALA A 169 15.72 -2.08 3.27
N ALA A 170 14.50 -1.91 3.79
CA ALA A 170 14.24 -1.37 5.11
C ALA A 170 13.22 -2.21 5.88
N ASP A 171 13.20 -2.07 7.21
CA ASP A 171 12.17 -2.72 8.04
C ASP A 171 10.78 -2.19 7.64
N GLY A 172 9.95 -3.09 7.09
CA GLY A 172 8.61 -2.74 6.58
C GLY A 172 8.55 -2.24 5.14
N GLY A 173 9.64 -2.22 4.37
CA GLY A 173 9.54 -1.84 2.96
C GLY A 173 10.85 -1.52 2.24
N VAL A 174 10.79 -0.52 1.35
CA VAL A 174 11.97 0.07 0.70
C VAL A 174 12.14 1.51 1.16
N ALA A 175 13.34 1.88 1.56
CA ALA A 175 13.71 3.29 1.73
C ALA A 175 14.22 3.82 0.38
N ILE A 176 13.52 4.81 -0.17
CA ILE A 176 13.92 5.58 -1.34
C ILE A 176 14.47 6.91 -0.83
N ALA A 177 15.66 7.31 -1.28
CA ALA A 177 16.31 8.55 -0.86
C ALA A 177 16.91 9.33 -2.03
N TRP A 178 16.93 10.65 -1.93
CA TRP A 178 17.48 11.55 -2.94
C TRP A 178 18.01 12.86 -2.31
N PRO A 179 18.99 13.53 -2.92
CA PRO A 179 19.41 14.86 -2.47
C PRO A 179 18.31 15.89 -2.76
N ALA A 180 18.15 16.85 -1.84
CA ALA A 180 17.30 18.02 -2.07
C ALA A 180 17.79 18.82 -3.30
N SER A 181 16.85 19.34 -4.09
CA SER A 181 17.13 20.20 -5.23
C SER A 181 17.36 21.65 -4.79
N ASP A 182 18.48 22.24 -5.23
CA ASP A 182 18.76 23.68 -5.05
C ASP A 182 17.92 24.59 -5.97
N ALA A 183 17.06 24.02 -6.83
CA ALA A 183 16.31 24.76 -7.83
C ALA A 183 15.10 25.49 -7.21
N PRO A 184 15.02 26.84 -7.28
CA PRO A 184 14.06 27.64 -6.52
C PRO A 184 12.60 27.48 -6.95
N GLN A 185 12.34 26.79 -8.07
CA GLN A 185 11.00 26.49 -8.57
C GLN A 185 10.39 25.17 -8.07
N VAL A 186 11.13 24.37 -7.30
CA VAL A 186 10.64 23.09 -6.77
C VAL A 186 9.63 23.35 -5.65
N ASP A 187 8.44 22.79 -5.81
CA ASP A 187 7.32 22.84 -4.85
C ASP A 187 7.05 21.47 -4.21
N GLY A 188 7.71 20.41 -4.71
CA GLY A 188 7.65 19.07 -4.14
C GLY A 188 8.39 18.01 -4.96
N TYR A 189 8.20 16.76 -4.58
CA TYR A 189 8.73 15.59 -5.28
C TYR A 189 7.63 14.55 -5.49
N ARG A 190 7.76 13.76 -6.56
CA ARG A 190 6.87 12.62 -6.83
C ARG A 190 7.70 11.35 -6.98
N VAL A 191 7.30 10.31 -6.25
CA VAL A 191 7.95 8.99 -6.26
C VAL A 191 7.12 8.05 -7.13
N TYR A 192 7.80 7.40 -8.06
CA TYR A 192 7.23 6.43 -8.99
C TYR A 192 7.79 5.04 -8.74
N ARG A 193 6.97 3.99 -8.86
CA ARG A 193 7.37 2.58 -8.72
C ARG A 193 6.95 1.75 -9.92
N SER A 194 7.78 0.78 -10.29
CA SER A 194 7.42 -0.30 -11.21
C SER A 194 7.68 -1.65 -10.55
N ASP A 195 6.60 -2.44 -10.46
CA ASP A 195 6.56 -3.82 -9.97
C ASP A 195 6.80 -4.81 -11.11
N GLY A 196 7.76 -4.50 -11.98
CA GLY A 196 8.12 -5.29 -13.15
C GLY A 196 9.38 -4.75 -13.83
N PRO A 197 9.61 -5.08 -15.12
CA PRO A 197 10.70 -4.48 -15.89
C PRO A 197 10.62 -2.95 -15.86
N ALA A 198 11.74 -2.25 -16.09
CA ALA A 198 11.88 -0.79 -16.08
C ALA A 198 11.00 -0.03 -17.12
N LYS A 199 9.69 -0.03 -16.89
CA LYS A 199 8.60 0.53 -17.69
C LYS A 199 7.31 0.51 -16.85
N ASP A 200 6.24 1.10 -17.35
CA ASP A 200 4.89 0.99 -16.75
C ASP A 200 4.90 1.35 -15.24
N PHE A 201 5.42 2.55 -14.90
CA PHE A 201 5.54 3.03 -13.52
C PHE A 201 4.25 3.73 -13.05
N ASP A 202 3.83 3.42 -11.82
CA ASP A 202 2.73 4.07 -11.10
C ASP A 202 3.26 5.11 -10.11
N VAL A 203 2.46 6.14 -9.82
CA VAL A 203 2.75 7.12 -8.76
C VAL A 203 2.42 6.50 -7.41
N ILE A 204 3.38 6.48 -6.49
CA ILE A 204 3.18 5.95 -5.12
C ILE A 204 3.24 7.02 -4.04
N ALA A 205 3.85 8.19 -4.30
CA ALA A 205 3.85 9.31 -3.37
C ALA A 205 3.94 10.68 -4.06
N ASP A 206 3.19 11.65 -3.53
CA ASP A 206 3.34 13.09 -3.75
C ASP A 206 3.82 13.72 -2.43
N LEU A 207 4.95 14.44 -2.47
CA LEU A 207 5.71 14.87 -1.30
C LEU A 207 6.06 16.36 -1.37
N GLY A 208 6.21 17.01 -0.21
CA GLY A 208 6.51 18.45 -0.12
C GLY A 208 7.98 18.80 -0.40
N THR A 209 8.27 20.10 -0.47
CA THR A 209 9.60 20.67 -0.76
C THR A 209 10.73 20.13 0.12
N ASP A 210 10.41 19.79 1.37
CA ASP A 210 11.40 19.45 2.40
C ASP A 210 11.70 17.94 2.45
N SER A 211 11.02 17.14 1.61
CA SER A 211 11.20 15.68 1.56
C SER A 211 12.43 15.28 0.73
N THR A 212 13.32 14.50 1.35
CA THR A 212 14.51 13.89 0.72
C THR A 212 14.49 12.35 0.79
N ASP A 213 13.44 11.79 1.38
CA ASP A 213 13.22 10.36 1.51
C ASP A 213 11.74 10.00 1.44
N TYR A 214 11.49 8.71 1.23
CA TYR A 214 10.18 8.07 1.31
C TYR A 214 10.36 6.58 1.64
N ILE A 215 9.49 6.03 2.49
CA ILE A 215 9.42 4.58 2.71
C ILE A 215 8.22 4.06 1.94
N ASP A 216 8.49 3.26 0.91
CA ASP A 216 7.46 2.48 0.20
C ASP A 216 7.10 1.27 1.05
N ASP A 217 5.94 1.34 1.71
CA ASP A 217 5.38 0.23 2.46
C ASP A 217 4.94 -0.89 1.50
N LEU A 218 5.76 -1.93 1.49
CA LEU A 218 5.58 -3.14 0.70
C LEU A 218 4.41 -4.01 1.19
N SER A 219 3.62 -3.55 2.15
CA SER A 219 2.25 -4.04 2.39
C SER A 219 1.29 -3.80 1.21
N SER A 220 1.76 -3.18 0.12
CA SER A 220 0.99 -3.01 -1.13
C SER A 220 1.69 -3.53 -2.40
N ALA A 221 3.00 -3.80 -2.36
CA ALA A 221 3.73 -4.51 -3.42
C ALA A 221 4.99 -5.25 -2.90
N SER A 222 5.53 -6.36 -3.40
CA SER A 222 5.19 -7.26 -4.53
C SER A 222 6.10 -7.27 -5.79
N THR A 223 7.43 -7.27 -5.65
CA THR A 223 8.38 -7.98 -6.54
C THR A 223 9.68 -8.32 -5.81
N ALA A 224 10.51 -9.24 -6.32
CA ALA A 224 11.86 -9.44 -5.81
C ALA A 224 12.83 -8.27 -6.12
N THR A 225 12.44 -7.33 -7.00
CA THR A 225 13.30 -6.20 -7.38
C THR A 225 12.45 -5.00 -7.81
N PRO A 226 11.82 -4.28 -6.86
CA PRO A 226 11.06 -3.09 -7.19
C PRO A 226 12.00 -1.99 -7.71
N ARG A 227 11.47 -1.20 -8.64
CA ARG A 227 12.21 -0.16 -9.37
C ARG A 227 11.57 1.19 -9.13
N TYR A 228 12.37 2.20 -8.87
CA TYR A 228 11.91 3.53 -8.51
C TYR A 228 12.56 4.61 -9.35
N TYR A 229 11.83 5.70 -9.54
CA TYR A 229 12.42 6.99 -9.91
C TYR A 229 11.74 8.12 -9.17
N VAL A 230 12.43 9.26 -9.08
CA VAL A 230 11.92 10.47 -8.44
C VAL A 230 12.00 11.62 -9.43
N VAL A 231 10.95 12.43 -9.46
CA VAL A 231 10.95 13.72 -10.17
C VAL A 231 10.72 14.85 -9.18
N ALA A 232 11.35 15.99 -9.43
CA ALA A 232 10.95 17.23 -8.80
C ALA A 232 9.73 17.81 -9.54
N VAL A 233 8.81 18.41 -8.79
CA VAL A 233 7.58 19.01 -9.30
C VAL A 233 7.62 20.51 -8.99
N ASP A 234 7.27 21.35 -9.96
CA ASP A 234 7.10 22.79 -9.72
C ASP A 234 5.67 23.15 -9.29
N ILE A 235 5.50 24.40 -8.85
CA ILE A 235 4.22 24.98 -8.41
C ILE A 235 3.12 25.00 -9.49
N ALA A 236 3.48 24.72 -10.75
CA ALA A 236 2.55 24.57 -11.88
C ALA A 236 2.26 23.10 -12.21
N GLY A 237 2.75 22.17 -11.40
CA GLY A 237 2.57 20.72 -11.56
C GLY A 237 3.45 20.09 -12.65
N ARG A 238 4.47 20.79 -13.16
CA ARG A 238 5.37 20.24 -14.18
C ARG A 238 6.51 19.48 -13.52
N GLU A 239 6.80 18.31 -14.08
CA GLU A 239 7.84 17.41 -13.59
C GLU A 239 9.18 17.69 -14.24
N SER A 240 10.25 17.41 -13.51
CA SER A 240 11.58 17.22 -14.09
C SER A 240 11.60 16.04 -15.07
N PRO A 241 12.64 15.91 -15.91
CA PRO A 241 12.99 14.62 -16.46
C PRO A 241 13.14 13.57 -15.33
N MET A 242 12.81 12.33 -15.65
CA MET A 242 12.99 11.15 -14.80
C MET A 242 14.46 11.00 -14.34
N SER A 243 14.67 10.70 -13.05
CA SER A 243 15.99 10.36 -12.47
C SER A 243 16.59 9.10 -13.10
N GLU A 244 17.79 8.70 -12.68
CA GLU A 244 18.16 7.29 -12.88
C GLU A 244 17.18 6.36 -12.14
N ILE A 245 17.04 5.13 -12.64
CA ILE A 245 16.21 4.11 -11.98
C ILE A 245 17.00 3.53 -10.83
N ALA A 246 16.55 3.81 -9.62
CA ALA A 246 16.98 3.07 -8.44
C ALA A 246 16.28 1.71 -8.40
N SER A 247 16.95 0.68 -7.90
CA SER A 247 16.33 -0.63 -7.71
C SER A 247 17.02 -1.38 -6.58
N VAL A 248 16.23 -1.94 -5.68
CA VAL A 248 16.71 -2.83 -4.62
C VAL A 248 16.36 -4.27 -4.99
N VAL A 249 17.28 -5.21 -4.83
CA VAL A 249 16.91 -6.63 -4.79
C VAL A 249 16.45 -6.92 -3.37
N LEU A 250 15.17 -7.21 -3.19
CA LEU A 250 14.67 -7.60 -1.88
C LEU A 250 15.23 -8.99 -1.54
N PRO A 251 15.71 -9.21 -0.31
CA PRO A 251 16.14 -10.54 0.10
C PRO A 251 14.95 -11.49 -0.02
N ARG A 252 15.21 -12.75 -0.41
CA ARG A 252 14.19 -13.80 -0.25
C ARG A 252 13.79 -13.82 1.23
N PRO A 253 12.48 -13.84 1.54
CA PRO A 253 12.06 -14.08 2.91
C PRO A 253 12.54 -15.47 3.32
N GLY A 254 13.58 -15.52 4.15
CA GLY A 254 13.92 -16.74 4.85
C GLY A 254 12.79 -17.12 5.80
N VAL A 255 12.75 -18.38 6.23
CA VAL A 255 11.86 -18.87 7.27
C VAL A 255 11.95 -17.95 8.50
N PRO A 256 10.88 -17.23 8.87
CA PRO A 256 10.89 -16.39 10.06
C PRO A 256 11.08 -17.23 11.32
N SER A 257 11.80 -16.74 12.33
CA SER A 257 11.94 -17.49 13.59
C SER A 257 10.59 -17.56 14.31
N TYR A 258 10.02 -18.77 14.40
CA TYR A 258 8.77 -19.06 15.11
C TYR A 258 9.02 -19.75 16.45
N ARG A 259 8.07 -19.58 17.39
CA ARG A 259 8.09 -20.25 18.69
C ARG A 259 7.80 -21.74 18.53
N GLN A 260 8.62 -22.60 19.12
CA GLN A 260 8.54 -24.05 19.00
C GLN A 260 8.12 -24.73 20.30
N ARG A 261 7.86 -26.04 20.26
CA ARG A 261 7.53 -26.86 21.43
C ARG A 261 8.62 -26.82 22.49
N ASP A 262 9.88 -26.78 22.08
CA ASP A 262 11.03 -26.72 22.99
C ASP A 262 11.22 -25.32 23.63
N ASP A 263 10.55 -24.28 23.11
CA ASP A 263 10.47 -22.95 23.73
C ASP A 263 9.36 -22.87 24.81
N CYS A 264 8.49 -23.88 24.94
CA CYS A 264 7.37 -23.87 25.88
C CYS A 264 7.85 -23.57 27.32
N PRO A 265 7.33 -22.50 27.96
CA PRO A 265 7.66 -22.23 29.35
C PRO A 265 7.10 -23.33 30.28
N SER A 266 7.48 -23.27 31.56
CA SER A 266 6.89 -24.18 32.56
C SER A 266 5.37 -23.94 32.67
N PRO A 267 4.53 -24.99 32.53
CA PRO A 267 3.07 -24.82 32.58
C PRO A 267 2.57 -24.17 33.88
N THR A 268 1.77 -23.11 33.73
CA THR A 268 1.06 -22.46 34.85
C THR A 268 -0.21 -23.24 35.21
N VAL A 269 -0.83 -23.88 34.22
CA VAL A 269 -1.93 -24.84 34.39
C VAL A 269 -1.58 -26.11 33.63
N LYS A 270 -1.88 -27.26 34.23
CA LYS A 270 -1.73 -28.58 33.60
C LYS A 270 -3.09 -29.23 33.49
N VAL A 271 -3.36 -29.83 32.33
CA VAL A 271 -4.63 -30.48 32.03
C VAL A 271 -4.37 -31.90 31.55
N ALA A 272 -5.29 -32.82 31.86
CA ALA A 272 -5.23 -34.22 31.46
C ALA A 272 -6.54 -34.73 30.83
N ASP A 273 -7.61 -33.92 30.83
CA ASP A 273 -8.86 -34.24 30.13
C ASP A 273 -9.52 -33.05 29.43
N ALA A 274 -10.55 -33.36 28.62
CA ALA A 274 -11.29 -32.41 27.80
C ALA A 274 -12.14 -31.39 28.60
N SER A 275 -12.40 -31.62 29.89
CA SER A 275 -13.06 -30.64 30.76
C SER A 275 -12.06 -29.69 31.39
N GLU A 276 -10.92 -30.19 31.83
CA GLU A 276 -9.81 -29.36 32.32
C GLU A 276 -9.29 -28.43 31.21
N LEU A 277 -9.10 -28.95 29.99
CA LEU A 277 -8.68 -28.12 28.85
C LEU A 277 -9.69 -27.01 28.50
N ARG A 278 -10.99 -27.31 28.43
CA ARG A 278 -12.01 -26.28 28.14
C ARG A 278 -12.07 -25.20 29.22
N ASN A 279 -11.91 -25.56 30.49
CA ASN A 279 -11.83 -24.57 31.56
C ASN A 279 -10.55 -23.73 31.45
N ALA A 280 -9.40 -24.36 31.21
CA ALA A 280 -8.12 -23.66 31.08
C ALA A 280 -8.06 -22.69 29.89
N LEU A 281 -8.73 -23.00 28.77
CA LEU A 281 -8.86 -22.10 27.62
C LEU A 281 -9.81 -20.93 27.92
N ALA A 282 -10.91 -21.16 28.64
CA ALA A 282 -11.86 -20.12 29.02
C ALA A 282 -11.34 -19.17 30.10
N ASP A 283 -10.46 -19.65 30.99
CA ASP A 283 -9.80 -18.88 32.05
C ASP A 283 -8.46 -18.25 31.60
N ALA A 284 -8.09 -18.38 30.32
CA ALA A 284 -6.78 -17.94 29.81
C ALA A 284 -6.64 -16.41 29.72
N GLY A 285 -5.40 -15.93 29.88
CA GLY A 285 -5.00 -14.54 29.71
C GLY A 285 -3.47 -14.40 29.64
N PRO A 286 -2.92 -13.18 29.56
CA PRO A 286 -1.49 -12.96 29.31
C PRO A 286 -0.57 -13.77 30.25
N GLY A 287 0.41 -14.45 29.65
CA GLY A 287 1.36 -15.33 30.36
C GLY A 287 0.80 -16.69 30.80
N THR A 288 -0.42 -17.06 30.43
CA THR A 288 -0.98 -18.39 30.71
C THR A 288 -0.27 -19.46 29.88
N VAL A 289 0.17 -20.55 30.51
CA VAL A 289 0.82 -21.67 29.85
C VAL A 289 0.06 -22.95 30.18
N ILE A 290 -0.77 -23.38 29.24
CA ILE A 290 -1.58 -24.60 29.30
C ILE A 290 -0.72 -25.78 28.85
N GLY A 291 -0.27 -26.59 29.81
CA GLY A 291 0.44 -27.83 29.54
C GLY A 291 -0.53 -29.01 29.39
N LEU A 292 -0.67 -29.51 28.17
CA LEU A 292 -1.41 -30.72 27.85
C LEU A 292 -0.60 -31.95 28.28
N ALA A 293 -1.19 -32.81 29.12
CA ALA A 293 -0.67 -34.17 29.29
C ALA A 293 -1.05 -35.04 28.07
N ASP A 294 -0.23 -36.06 27.78
CA ASP A 294 -0.51 -37.01 26.70
C ASP A 294 -1.81 -37.78 26.98
N GLY A 295 -2.68 -37.90 25.97
CA GLY A 295 -4.04 -38.39 26.15
C GLY A 295 -5.01 -37.87 25.07
N VAL A 296 -6.25 -38.36 25.11
CA VAL A 296 -7.29 -37.96 24.15
C VAL A 296 -8.28 -37.00 24.80
N TYR A 297 -8.34 -35.79 24.26
CA TYR A 297 -9.26 -34.74 24.62
C TYR A 297 -10.41 -34.76 23.61
N SER A 298 -11.50 -35.46 23.93
CA SER A 298 -12.67 -35.56 23.03
C SER A 298 -13.63 -34.38 23.23
N GLY A 299 -13.92 -33.63 22.16
CA GLY A 299 -14.86 -32.51 22.17
C GLY A 299 -14.48 -31.41 21.19
N THR A 300 -15.05 -30.22 21.38
CA THR A 300 -14.64 -28.97 20.72
C THR A 300 -13.83 -28.13 21.70
N PHE A 301 -12.80 -27.46 21.20
CA PHE A 301 -11.90 -26.60 21.99
C PHE A 301 -11.84 -25.24 21.32
N GLU A 302 -11.97 -24.19 22.12
CA GLU A 302 -12.14 -22.82 21.67
C GLU A 302 -11.43 -21.88 22.64
N ILE A 303 -10.75 -20.86 22.11
CA ILE A 303 -10.13 -19.78 22.88
C ILE A 303 -10.55 -18.43 22.26
N GLU A 304 -11.06 -17.56 23.13
CA GLU A 304 -11.41 -16.16 22.87
C GLU A 304 -10.67 -15.29 23.91
N ALA A 305 -9.33 -15.27 23.84
CA ALA A 305 -8.50 -14.64 24.85
C ALA A 305 -7.20 -14.07 24.27
N ASP A 306 -6.83 -12.88 24.76
CA ASP A 306 -5.62 -12.17 24.35
C ASP A 306 -4.46 -12.45 25.29
N GLY A 307 -3.32 -12.84 24.71
CA GLY A 307 -2.00 -12.68 25.29
C GLY A 307 -1.45 -11.27 25.06
N THR A 308 -0.14 -11.11 25.23
CA THR A 308 0.60 -9.94 24.76
C THR A 308 1.92 -10.38 24.12
N ARG A 309 2.62 -9.48 23.42
CA ARG A 309 3.94 -9.81 22.83
C ARG A 309 4.98 -10.26 23.85
N ASP A 310 4.94 -9.69 25.06
CA ASP A 310 5.88 -10.01 26.15
C ASP A 310 5.41 -11.24 26.93
N ASP A 311 4.10 -11.32 27.22
CA ASP A 311 3.44 -12.41 27.94
C ASP A 311 2.35 -13.09 27.07
N PRO A 312 2.71 -13.89 26.06
CA PRO A 312 1.74 -14.59 25.20
C PRO A 312 1.05 -15.75 25.91
N ILE A 313 -0.10 -16.20 25.38
CA ILE A 313 -0.77 -17.42 25.84
C ILE A 313 -0.14 -18.62 25.13
N TRP A 314 0.19 -19.67 25.87
CA TRP A 314 0.75 -20.92 25.34
C TRP A 314 -0.19 -22.10 25.54
N ILE A 315 -0.36 -22.92 24.49
CA ILE A 315 -0.99 -24.23 24.51
C ILE A 315 0.07 -25.24 24.06
N CYS A 316 0.65 -25.97 25.02
CA CYS A 316 1.85 -26.79 24.83
C CYS A 316 1.54 -28.28 25.05
N GLY A 317 1.88 -29.14 24.09
CA GLY A 317 1.73 -30.59 24.22
C GLY A 317 2.84 -31.41 23.56
N SER A 318 2.67 -32.73 23.53
CA SER A 318 3.34 -33.61 22.56
C SER A 318 2.32 -34.09 21.53
N SER A 319 2.78 -34.76 20.46
CA SER A 319 1.90 -35.36 19.46
C SER A 319 0.91 -36.38 20.05
N ASP A 320 1.21 -36.94 21.23
CA ASP A 320 0.35 -37.87 21.95
C ASP A 320 -0.73 -37.17 22.80
N ALA A 321 -0.68 -35.83 22.94
CA ALA A 321 -1.84 -35.03 23.33
C ALA A 321 -2.72 -34.80 22.09
N ILE A 322 -3.91 -35.40 22.06
CA ILE A 322 -4.79 -35.49 20.88
C ILE A 322 -6.10 -34.76 21.17
N LEU A 323 -6.28 -33.59 20.58
CA LEU A 323 -7.56 -32.89 20.50
C LEU A 323 -8.41 -33.57 19.42
N ARG A 324 -9.42 -34.33 19.85
CA ARG A 324 -10.31 -35.10 18.99
C ARG A 324 -11.67 -34.44 18.90
N GLY A 325 -11.96 -33.86 17.74
CA GLY A 325 -13.27 -33.35 17.37
C GLY A 325 -14.37 -34.42 17.41
N THR A 326 -15.61 -33.97 17.28
CA THR A 326 -16.79 -34.84 17.36
C THR A 326 -16.93 -35.76 16.14
N SER A 327 -16.71 -35.24 14.93
CA SER A 327 -16.81 -35.97 13.67
C SER A 327 -16.25 -35.14 12.51
N VAL A 328 -15.72 -35.81 11.49
CA VAL A 328 -15.40 -35.23 10.16
C VAL A 328 -16.58 -34.56 9.43
N ASN A 329 -17.79 -34.52 9.99
CA ASN A 329 -18.95 -33.87 9.40
C ASN A 329 -19.40 -32.58 10.12
N THR A 330 -18.84 -32.25 11.28
CA THR A 330 -19.22 -31.01 12.01
C THR A 330 -18.12 -30.46 12.92
N GLY A 331 -18.14 -29.14 13.14
CA GLY A 331 -17.33 -28.45 14.13
C GLY A 331 -15.83 -28.37 13.82
N TYR A 332 -15.10 -27.68 14.70
CA TYR A 332 -13.65 -27.48 14.59
C TYR A 332 -12.94 -28.32 15.66
N GLY A 333 -11.71 -28.74 15.37
CA GLY A 333 -10.87 -29.46 16.34
C GLY A 333 -10.27 -28.51 17.37
N LEU A 334 -9.81 -27.34 16.91
CA LEU A 334 -9.49 -26.17 17.72
C LEU A 334 -10.01 -24.91 17.01
N HIS A 335 -10.60 -23.98 17.74
CA HIS A 335 -10.95 -22.64 17.26
C HIS A 335 -10.19 -21.60 18.07
N ILE A 336 -9.48 -20.72 17.37
CA ILE A 336 -8.88 -19.50 17.92
C ILE A 336 -9.67 -18.35 17.32
N ALA A 337 -10.47 -17.66 18.13
CA ALA A 337 -11.38 -16.61 17.68
C ALA A 337 -11.10 -15.31 18.43
N ASP A 338 -11.11 -14.17 17.74
CA ASP A 338 -10.96 -12.83 18.33
C ASP A 338 -9.80 -12.72 19.34
N SER A 339 -8.69 -13.42 19.06
CA SER A 339 -7.58 -13.66 19.99
C SER A 339 -6.25 -13.12 19.48
N HIS A 340 -5.35 -12.76 20.40
CA HIS A 340 -4.07 -12.13 20.08
C HIS A 340 -2.90 -12.78 20.81
N ASP A 341 -1.74 -12.86 20.15
CA ASP A 341 -0.49 -13.35 20.76
C ASP A 341 -0.64 -14.74 21.45
N VAL A 342 -1.29 -15.69 20.75
CA VAL A 342 -1.47 -17.09 21.20
C VAL A 342 -0.54 -18.03 20.43
N ILE A 343 0.13 -18.92 21.16
CA ILE A 343 1.06 -19.92 20.64
C ILE A 343 0.50 -21.31 20.95
N ALA A 344 0.17 -22.08 19.92
CA ALA A 344 -0.29 -23.47 20.03
C ALA A 344 0.73 -24.40 19.38
N THR A 345 1.32 -25.32 20.17
CA THR A 345 2.48 -26.08 19.71
C THR A 345 2.58 -27.53 20.19
N GLY A 346 3.10 -28.38 19.30
CA GLY A 346 3.51 -29.76 19.57
C GLY A 346 2.42 -30.83 19.53
N PHE A 347 1.12 -30.49 19.55
CA PHE A 347 0.03 -31.45 19.75
C PHE A 347 -0.71 -31.88 18.47
N THR A 348 -1.56 -32.90 18.59
CA THR A 348 -2.38 -33.44 17.49
C THR A 348 -3.81 -32.90 17.51
N VAL A 349 -4.37 -32.56 16.35
CA VAL A 349 -5.79 -32.21 16.13
C VAL A 349 -6.39 -33.16 15.09
N THR A 350 -7.58 -33.73 15.36
CA THR A 350 -8.17 -34.77 14.50
C THR A 350 -9.68 -34.97 14.63
N ASN A 351 -10.33 -35.59 13.64
CA ASN A 351 -11.76 -36.00 13.62
C ASN A 351 -12.75 -34.83 13.79
N SER A 352 -12.54 -33.74 13.06
CA SER A 352 -13.42 -32.57 13.01
C SER A 352 -13.75 -32.22 11.55
N LEU A 353 -14.79 -31.41 11.30
CA LEU A 353 -15.04 -30.91 9.94
C LEU A 353 -13.87 -30.08 9.45
N LYS A 354 -13.39 -29.15 10.27
CA LYS A 354 -12.16 -28.37 10.01
C LYS A 354 -11.17 -28.61 11.13
N GLY A 355 -9.87 -28.68 10.85
CA GLY A 355 -8.86 -28.97 11.87
C GLY A 355 -8.72 -27.83 12.88
N ILE A 356 -7.93 -26.83 12.53
CA ILE A 356 -7.69 -25.61 13.31
C ILE A 356 -8.28 -24.42 12.55
N MET A 357 -9.24 -23.76 13.18
CA MET A 357 -9.86 -22.55 12.67
C MET A 357 -9.25 -21.34 13.38
N VAL A 358 -8.81 -20.33 12.64
CA VAL A 358 -8.36 -19.05 13.19
C VAL A 358 -9.20 -17.93 12.58
N ASP A 359 -9.91 -17.16 13.40
CA ASP A 359 -10.80 -16.08 12.98
C ASP A 359 -10.47 -14.78 13.73
N ARG A 360 -10.44 -13.64 13.01
CA ARG A 360 -10.36 -12.28 13.60
C ARG A 360 -9.21 -12.09 14.60
N SER A 361 -8.12 -12.81 14.39
CA SER A 361 -7.01 -12.94 15.34
C SER A 361 -5.71 -12.38 14.77
N SER A 362 -4.72 -12.03 15.59
CA SER A 362 -3.38 -11.73 15.03
C SER A 362 -2.22 -12.12 15.93
N ARG A 363 -1.06 -12.36 15.30
CA ARG A 363 0.15 -12.90 15.96
C ARG A 363 -0.06 -14.28 16.58
N ILE A 364 -0.86 -15.11 15.91
CA ILE A 364 -1.06 -16.51 16.29
C ILE A 364 0.12 -17.33 15.76
N THR A 365 0.71 -18.18 16.60
CA THR A 365 1.74 -19.15 16.18
C THR A 365 1.19 -20.56 16.34
N LEU A 366 1.00 -21.26 15.22
CA LEU A 366 0.68 -22.68 15.15
C LEU A 366 1.97 -23.41 14.75
N SER A 367 2.58 -24.20 15.64
CA SER A 367 3.89 -24.79 15.33
C SER A 367 4.06 -26.25 15.76
N GLN A 368 4.75 -27.04 14.94
CA GLN A 368 5.04 -28.46 15.24
C GLN A 368 3.78 -29.28 15.58
N LEU A 369 2.64 -28.91 14.99
CA LEU A 369 1.36 -29.59 15.19
C LEU A 369 1.22 -30.78 14.25
N THR A 370 0.33 -31.72 14.59
CA THR A 370 -0.14 -32.75 13.66
C THR A 370 -1.63 -32.57 13.43
N VAL A 371 -2.05 -32.11 12.26
CA VAL A 371 -3.48 -31.91 11.93
C VAL A 371 -3.90 -32.93 10.89
N LYS A 372 -4.79 -33.86 11.26
CA LYS A 372 -5.15 -34.96 10.35
C LYS A 372 -6.54 -35.55 10.54
N HIS A 373 -7.06 -36.22 9.51
CA HIS A 373 -8.37 -36.86 9.50
C HIS A 373 -9.49 -35.84 9.74
N VAL A 374 -9.64 -34.93 8.78
CA VAL A 374 -10.59 -33.80 8.83
C VAL A 374 -11.51 -33.81 7.62
N GLY A 375 -12.73 -33.30 7.80
CA GLY A 375 -13.79 -33.36 6.79
C GLY A 375 -13.58 -32.47 5.57
N ASN A 376 -13.08 -31.27 5.82
CA ASN A 376 -12.75 -30.24 4.85
C ASN A 376 -11.27 -29.89 5.08
N GLU A 377 -10.95 -28.62 5.32
CA GLU A 377 -9.58 -28.12 5.41
C GLU A 377 -8.93 -28.35 6.79
N ALA A 378 -7.61 -28.53 6.81
CA ALA A 378 -6.87 -28.78 8.05
C ALA A 378 -6.57 -27.50 8.84
N VAL A 379 -6.04 -26.44 8.23
CA VAL A 379 -5.82 -25.15 8.91
C VAL A 379 -6.39 -24.01 8.09
N HIS A 380 -7.17 -23.13 8.71
CA HIS A 380 -7.77 -21.98 8.04
C HIS A 380 -7.48 -20.68 8.80
N LEU A 381 -6.76 -19.74 8.16
CA LEU A 381 -6.52 -18.38 8.65
C LEU A 381 -7.51 -17.43 7.97
N ARG A 382 -8.55 -17.00 8.69
CA ARG A 382 -9.77 -16.37 8.13
C ARG A 382 -10.15 -15.08 8.84
N SER A 383 -11.08 -14.35 8.24
CA SER A 383 -11.83 -13.26 8.87
C SER A 383 -10.93 -12.14 9.38
N LYS A 384 -10.01 -11.67 8.53
CA LYS A 384 -8.97 -10.68 8.85
C LYS A 384 -7.97 -11.19 9.90
N THR A 385 -7.57 -12.45 9.79
CA THR A 385 -6.50 -13.00 10.63
C THR A 385 -5.15 -12.59 10.07
N THR A 386 -4.36 -11.81 10.81
CA THR A 386 -3.11 -11.23 10.28
C THR A 386 -1.86 -11.65 11.06
N ASP A 387 -0.69 -11.45 10.44
CA ASP A 387 0.62 -11.51 11.10
C ASP A 387 0.86 -12.83 11.86
N SER A 388 0.27 -13.93 11.38
CA SER A 388 0.24 -15.23 12.06
C SER A 388 1.05 -16.28 11.29
N ILE A 389 1.61 -17.25 12.02
CA ILE A 389 2.54 -18.24 11.50
C ILE A 389 1.96 -19.65 11.69
N LEU A 390 1.96 -20.44 10.62
CA LEU A 390 1.80 -21.90 10.65
C LEU A 390 3.11 -22.53 10.21
N ALA A 391 3.82 -23.20 11.12
CA ALA A 391 5.14 -23.72 10.80
C ALA A 391 5.53 -25.09 11.36
N GLY A 392 6.44 -25.78 10.65
CA GLY A 392 7.04 -27.05 11.06
C GLY A 392 6.04 -28.17 11.37
N SER A 393 4.82 -28.09 10.82
CA SER A 393 3.68 -28.94 11.18
C SER A 393 3.43 -30.03 10.12
N PHE A 394 2.82 -31.13 10.55
CA PHE A 394 2.42 -32.25 9.69
C PHE A 394 0.91 -32.20 9.43
N ILE A 395 0.53 -32.06 8.16
CA ILE A 395 -0.86 -31.88 7.73
C ILE A 395 -1.25 -32.97 6.73
N SER A 396 -2.31 -33.74 7.00
CA SER A 396 -2.75 -34.79 6.09
C SER A 396 -4.17 -35.32 6.28
N ASP A 397 -4.63 -36.20 5.38
CA ASP A 397 -5.91 -36.91 5.47
C ASP A 397 -7.10 -35.92 5.58
N THR A 398 -7.14 -34.96 4.65
CA THR A 398 -8.17 -33.90 4.57
C THR A 398 -9.29 -34.26 3.59
N GLY A 399 -10.36 -33.47 3.56
CA GLY A 399 -11.49 -33.70 2.62
C GLY A 399 -12.30 -34.97 2.90
N ARG A 400 -12.30 -35.47 4.15
CA ARG A 400 -12.91 -36.75 4.55
C ARG A 400 -14.37 -36.65 5.00
N GLN A 401 -15.09 -35.61 4.57
CA GLN A 401 -16.50 -35.44 4.90
C GLN A 401 -17.34 -36.59 4.30
N THR A 402 -18.18 -37.23 5.12
CA THR A 402 -18.94 -38.44 4.73
C THR A 402 -20.44 -38.20 4.57
N THR A 403 -20.97 -37.05 5.00
CA THR A 403 -22.39 -36.67 4.77
C THR A 403 -22.63 -35.98 3.43
N ALA A 404 -21.59 -35.44 2.82
CA ALA A 404 -21.57 -34.90 1.47
C ALA A 404 -20.12 -34.94 0.97
N GLU A 405 -19.87 -35.57 -0.17
CA GLU A 405 -18.53 -35.69 -0.74
C GLU A 405 -18.15 -34.37 -1.41
N HIS A 406 -17.34 -33.57 -0.72
CA HIS A 406 -16.77 -32.30 -1.19
C HIS A 406 -15.23 -32.35 -1.16
N PRO A 407 -14.59 -33.17 -2.02
CA PRO A 407 -13.14 -33.27 -2.07
C PRO A 407 -12.48 -31.93 -2.43
N GLU A 408 -13.21 -31.00 -3.05
CA GLU A 408 -12.78 -29.64 -3.36
C GLU A 408 -12.73 -28.67 -2.16
N TRP A 409 -13.13 -29.11 -0.95
CA TRP A 409 -12.96 -28.37 0.30
C TRP A 409 -11.91 -29.00 1.22
N GLY A 410 -11.10 -29.94 0.70
CA GLY A 410 -10.08 -30.64 1.46
C GLY A 410 -8.71 -30.00 1.39
N GLU A 411 -8.60 -28.68 1.51
CA GLU A 411 -7.30 -28.00 1.46
C GLU A 411 -6.41 -28.34 2.69
N GLY A 412 -5.10 -28.37 2.51
CA GLY A 412 -4.17 -28.48 3.64
C GLY A 412 -4.20 -27.20 4.49
N VAL A 413 -3.91 -26.07 3.86
CA VAL A 413 -3.94 -24.74 4.46
C VAL A 413 -4.78 -23.80 3.59
N TYR A 414 -5.69 -23.07 4.21
CA TYR A 414 -6.56 -22.09 3.57
C TYR A 414 -6.32 -20.70 4.18
N VAL A 415 -6.10 -19.68 3.35
CA VAL A 415 -5.87 -18.30 3.83
C VAL A 415 -6.83 -17.32 3.18
N GLY A 416 -7.46 -16.48 4.00
CA GLY A 416 -8.48 -15.52 3.58
C GLY A 416 -9.82 -16.22 3.29
N SER A 417 -10.63 -15.62 2.42
CA SER A 417 -11.92 -16.19 2.01
C SER A 417 -12.21 -15.88 0.56
N HIS A 418 -12.75 -16.86 -0.18
CA HIS A 418 -13.26 -16.63 -1.53
C HIS A 418 -14.31 -15.51 -1.52
N ALA A 419 -14.28 -14.63 -2.54
CA ALA A 419 -15.01 -13.36 -2.53
C ALA A 419 -16.54 -13.51 -2.43
N SER A 420 -17.10 -14.65 -2.84
CA SER A 420 -18.52 -14.97 -2.61
C SER A 420 -18.92 -14.97 -1.13
N ASN A 421 -17.96 -15.15 -0.22
CA ASN A 421 -18.18 -15.30 1.21
C ASN A 421 -17.93 -14.02 2.00
N TRP A 422 -17.41 -12.94 1.39
CA TRP A 422 -17.10 -11.68 2.11
C TRP A 422 -18.34 -11.03 2.74
N CYS A 423 -19.52 -11.17 2.11
CA CYS A 423 -20.80 -10.73 2.65
C CYS A 423 -21.49 -11.75 3.59
N SER A 424 -20.91 -12.95 3.77
CA SER A 424 -21.56 -14.04 4.51
C SER A 424 -21.45 -13.83 6.03
N ARG A 425 -22.49 -14.25 6.75
CA ARG A 425 -22.52 -14.17 8.21
C ARG A 425 -21.42 -15.07 8.80
N GLY A 426 -20.61 -14.52 9.70
CA GLY A 426 -19.45 -15.23 10.28
C GLY A 426 -18.16 -15.17 9.44
N TYR A 427 -18.08 -14.24 8.49
CA TYR A 427 -16.88 -13.92 7.70
C TYR A 427 -16.49 -12.43 7.87
N ALA A 428 -15.24 -12.10 7.53
CA ALA A 428 -14.57 -10.79 7.66
C ALA A 428 -15.43 -9.52 7.56
N GLY A 429 -16.33 -9.43 6.58
CA GLY A 429 -17.12 -8.23 6.33
C GLY A 429 -18.28 -8.04 7.31
N CYS A 430 -18.84 -9.12 7.84
CA CYS A 430 -20.16 -9.09 8.49
C CYS A 430 -20.10 -8.57 9.94
N LYS A 431 -20.45 -7.30 10.17
CA LYS A 431 -20.69 -6.76 11.52
C LYS A 431 -21.86 -7.52 12.19
N PRO A 432 -21.93 -7.60 13.55
CA PRO A 432 -22.87 -8.47 14.26
C PRO A 432 -24.37 -8.36 13.87
N ASN A 433 -24.77 -7.21 13.33
CA ASN A 433 -26.16 -6.89 12.97
C ASN A 433 -26.41 -6.67 11.46
N CYS A 434 -25.51 -7.05 10.55
CA CYS A 434 -25.76 -6.92 9.11
C CYS A 434 -27.01 -7.72 8.72
N SER A 435 -28.07 -7.01 8.32
CA SER A 435 -29.37 -7.61 7.90
C SER A 435 -29.71 -7.39 6.43
N THR A 436 -28.84 -6.70 5.68
CA THR A 436 -29.01 -6.40 4.25
C THR A 436 -27.66 -6.42 3.51
N SER A 437 -27.71 -6.73 2.21
CA SER A 437 -26.61 -7.29 1.43
C SER A 437 -25.57 -6.31 0.86
N THR A 438 -25.23 -5.22 1.56
CA THR A 438 -24.21 -4.26 1.10
C THR A 438 -23.38 -3.59 2.21
N GLU A 439 -23.82 -3.57 3.47
CA GLU A 439 -22.97 -3.13 4.58
C GLU A 439 -22.14 -4.32 5.09
N GLY A 440 -20.81 -4.19 5.04
CA GLY A 440 -19.92 -5.25 5.50
C GLY A 440 -19.68 -6.38 4.49
N CYS A 441 -19.25 -6.02 3.28
CA CYS A 441 -18.74 -6.94 2.26
C CYS A 441 -17.26 -6.65 1.96
N GLU A 442 -16.49 -6.26 2.98
CA GLU A 442 -15.06 -5.98 2.86
C GLU A 442 -14.28 -7.27 2.57
N PRO A 443 -13.17 -7.19 1.81
CA PRO A 443 -12.28 -8.33 1.60
C PRO A 443 -11.82 -8.97 2.92
N ASP A 444 -11.59 -10.27 2.87
CA ASP A 444 -10.94 -10.99 3.96
C ASP A 444 -9.43 -10.68 3.96
N ALA A 445 -9.08 -9.55 4.58
CA ALA A 445 -7.73 -9.04 4.78
C ALA A 445 -6.93 -9.88 5.79
N SER A 446 -6.80 -11.19 5.52
CA SER A 446 -6.00 -12.12 6.29
C SER A 446 -4.53 -12.04 5.87
N ASP A 447 -3.94 -10.86 6.10
CA ASP A 447 -2.67 -10.41 5.53
C ASP A 447 -1.43 -10.85 6.33
N ARG A 448 -0.27 -10.86 5.67
CA ARG A 448 1.06 -11.06 6.28
C ARG A 448 1.19 -12.36 7.08
N ASN A 449 0.44 -13.39 6.67
CA ASN A 449 0.52 -14.73 7.25
C ASN A 449 1.68 -15.52 6.63
N VAL A 450 2.27 -16.41 7.43
CA VAL A 450 3.46 -17.19 7.07
C VAL A 450 3.16 -18.68 7.19
N ILE A 451 3.36 -19.42 6.10
CA ILE A 451 3.21 -20.87 6.02
C ILE A 451 4.61 -21.44 5.74
N ALA A 452 5.28 -21.98 6.76
CA ALA A 452 6.71 -22.30 6.70
C ALA A 452 7.09 -23.72 7.14
N ASP A 453 8.01 -24.40 6.47
CA ASP A 453 8.56 -25.72 6.88
C ASP A 453 7.52 -26.84 7.12
N ASN A 454 6.29 -26.72 6.62
CA ASN A 454 5.26 -27.72 6.88
C ASN A 454 5.42 -28.92 5.93
N THR A 455 5.07 -30.12 6.41
CA THR A 455 4.92 -31.31 5.56
C THR A 455 3.43 -31.54 5.29
N ILE A 456 3.00 -31.41 4.04
CA ILE A 456 1.59 -31.46 3.64
C ILE A 456 1.38 -32.57 2.60
N PHE A 457 0.53 -33.55 2.90
CA PHE A 457 0.31 -34.72 2.04
C PHE A 457 -1.08 -35.34 2.24
N ASP A 458 -1.55 -36.22 1.37
CA ASP A 458 -2.88 -36.86 1.50
C ASP A 458 -4.05 -35.85 1.61
N THR A 459 -3.94 -34.73 0.89
CA THR A 459 -5.04 -33.78 0.69
C THR A 459 -5.88 -34.17 -0.52
N THR A 460 -7.17 -33.82 -0.53
CA THR A 460 -8.04 -34.02 -1.71
C THR A 460 -8.11 -32.80 -2.62
N ALA A 461 -7.85 -31.60 -2.07
CA ALA A 461 -7.70 -30.34 -2.77
C ALA A 461 -6.25 -29.81 -2.62
N GLU A 462 -6.03 -28.54 -2.95
CA GLU A 462 -4.75 -27.83 -2.84
C GLU A 462 -4.08 -28.02 -1.46
N ALA A 463 -2.75 -28.21 -1.44
CA ALA A 463 -2.01 -28.26 -0.19
C ALA A 463 -1.97 -26.89 0.51
N VAL A 464 -1.86 -25.80 -0.27
CA VAL A 464 -2.01 -24.41 0.20
C VAL A 464 -2.87 -23.63 -0.79
N ASP A 465 -3.98 -23.07 -0.31
CA ASP A 465 -4.85 -22.20 -1.09
C ASP A 465 -5.00 -20.83 -0.43
N ILE A 466 -4.50 -19.81 -1.13
CA ILE A 466 -4.56 -18.40 -0.74
C ILE A 466 -5.64 -17.72 -1.59
N LYS A 467 -6.70 -17.24 -0.94
CA LYS A 467 -7.80 -16.52 -1.58
C LYS A 467 -7.50 -15.04 -1.73
N GLU A 468 -8.18 -14.44 -2.70
CA GLU A 468 -8.26 -13.00 -2.89
C GLU A 468 -8.62 -12.27 -1.58
N GLY A 469 -8.05 -11.08 -1.38
CA GLY A 469 -8.23 -10.27 -0.17
C GLY A 469 -7.11 -10.43 0.87
N ALA A 470 -6.49 -11.61 0.98
CA ALA A 470 -5.40 -11.87 1.93
C ALA A 470 -4.04 -11.50 1.32
N LEU A 471 -3.40 -10.42 1.76
CA LEU A 471 -2.25 -9.80 1.09
C LEU A 471 -0.89 -10.11 1.75
N ASN A 472 0.19 -10.08 0.96
CA ASN A 472 1.58 -9.98 1.43
C ASN A 472 2.06 -11.08 2.39
N GLY A 473 1.56 -12.31 2.25
CA GLY A 473 2.04 -13.44 3.04
C GLY A 473 3.27 -14.14 2.44
N ILE A 474 3.76 -15.16 3.14
CA ILE A 474 4.92 -15.96 2.74
C ILE A 474 4.55 -17.45 2.78
N VAL A 475 4.89 -18.19 1.74
CA VAL A 475 4.88 -19.66 1.70
C VAL A 475 6.31 -20.12 1.43
N VAL A 476 6.98 -20.67 2.45
CA VAL A 476 8.43 -20.95 2.41
C VAL A 476 8.82 -22.33 2.94
N GLY A 477 9.73 -23.03 2.24
CA GLY A 477 10.35 -24.26 2.76
C GLY A 477 9.40 -25.44 3.01
N ASN A 478 8.16 -25.39 2.51
CA ASN A 478 7.19 -26.48 2.73
C ASN A 478 7.51 -27.68 1.83
N GLU A 479 7.31 -28.87 2.37
CA GLU A 479 7.43 -30.16 1.68
C GLU A 479 6.02 -30.69 1.36
N ILE A 480 5.69 -30.81 0.08
CA ILE A 480 4.33 -31.13 -0.38
C ILE A 480 4.31 -32.42 -1.20
N ASP A 481 3.43 -33.37 -0.84
CA ASP A 481 3.08 -34.51 -1.72
C ASP A 481 1.62 -34.39 -2.18
N ALA A 482 1.44 -34.04 -3.44
CA ALA A 482 0.13 -33.86 -4.07
C ALA A 482 -0.36 -35.11 -4.81
N SER A 483 0.39 -36.22 -4.79
CA SER A 483 0.11 -37.43 -5.59
C SER A 483 -1.24 -38.09 -5.26
N SER A 484 -1.71 -37.86 -4.02
CA SER A 484 -3.01 -38.28 -3.49
C SER A 484 -4.20 -37.46 -3.99
N SER A 485 -3.98 -36.23 -4.49
CA SER A 485 -5.05 -35.26 -4.74
C SER A 485 -6.06 -35.77 -5.78
N THR A 486 -7.33 -35.41 -5.58
CA THR A 486 -8.47 -35.95 -6.35
C THR A 486 -9.36 -34.88 -6.96
N ALA A 487 -9.44 -33.68 -6.36
CA ALA A 487 -10.20 -32.54 -6.88
C ALA A 487 -9.36 -31.57 -7.72
N THR A 488 -8.03 -31.57 -7.55
CA THR A 488 -7.11 -30.65 -8.23
C THR A 488 -5.79 -31.35 -8.57
N GLU A 489 -5.07 -30.82 -9.54
CA GLU A 489 -3.68 -31.18 -9.84
C GLU A 489 -2.69 -30.15 -9.26
N ARG A 490 -3.19 -29.16 -8.49
CA ARG A 490 -2.45 -28.00 -8.01
C ARG A 490 -2.02 -28.14 -6.56
N TRP A 491 -0.80 -27.69 -6.28
CA TRP A 491 -0.18 -27.84 -4.96
C TRP A 491 -0.36 -26.56 -4.14
N ILE A 492 0.09 -25.44 -4.70
CA ILE A 492 -0.01 -24.10 -4.10
C ILE A 492 -0.77 -23.22 -5.09
N VAL A 493 -1.89 -22.63 -4.67
CA VAL A 493 -2.66 -21.70 -5.51
C VAL A 493 -2.80 -20.35 -4.82
N VAL A 494 -2.41 -19.30 -5.53
CA VAL A 494 -2.49 -17.91 -5.04
C VAL A 494 -3.46 -17.12 -5.91
N ARG A 495 -4.51 -16.60 -5.29
CA ARG A 495 -5.51 -15.70 -5.90
C ARG A 495 -5.37 -14.26 -5.43
N SER A 496 -4.30 -13.92 -4.72
CA SER A 496 -4.11 -12.63 -4.06
C SER A 496 -2.83 -11.91 -4.52
N ASN A 497 -2.42 -10.87 -3.80
CA ASN A 497 -1.26 -10.03 -4.14
C ASN A 497 -0.17 -10.06 -3.07
N GLY A 498 1.07 -9.78 -3.49
CA GLY A 498 2.20 -9.58 -2.59
C GLY A 498 2.83 -10.86 -2.01
N TRP A 499 2.38 -12.04 -2.41
CA TRP A 499 2.87 -13.27 -1.80
C TRP A 499 4.25 -13.66 -2.31
N TYR A 500 5.11 -14.07 -1.38
CA TYR A 500 6.35 -14.78 -1.68
C TYR A 500 6.13 -16.27 -1.56
N ILE A 501 6.40 -17.00 -2.64
CA ILE A 501 6.35 -18.46 -2.72
C ILE A 501 7.77 -18.91 -3.00
N THR A 502 8.53 -19.20 -1.94
CA THR A 502 9.98 -19.35 -2.03
C THR A 502 10.49 -20.66 -1.46
N ASP A 503 11.41 -21.32 -2.16
CA ASP A 503 12.18 -22.46 -1.66
C ASP A 503 11.32 -23.66 -1.15
N ASN A 504 10.08 -23.80 -1.63
CA ASN A 504 9.23 -24.96 -1.34
C ASN A 504 9.61 -26.14 -2.24
N HIS A 505 9.38 -27.37 -1.78
CA HIS A 505 9.54 -28.59 -2.57
C HIS A 505 8.20 -29.31 -2.71
N GLY A 506 7.91 -29.83 -3.91
CA GLY A 506 6.69 -30.58 -4.17
C GLY A 506 6.86 -31.80 -5.05
N VAL A 507 6.06 -32.83 -4.78
CA VAL A 507 6.03 -34.12 -5.47
C VAL A 507 4.64 -34.38 -6.05
N SER A 508 4.57 -34.90 -7.27
CA SER A 508 3.32 -35.38 -7.88
C SER A 508 3.55 -36.53 -8.85
N ASP A 509 2.85 -37.64 -8.64
CA ASP A 509 2.79 -38.77 -9.60
C ASP A 509 2.00 -38.45 -10.90
N ARG A 510 1.35 -37.28 -10.98
CA ARG A 510 0.51 -36.86 -12.13
C ARG A 510 0.97 -35.52 -12.69
N GLY A 511 0.59 -35.27 -13.94
CA GLY A 511 0.74 -33.97 -14.58
C GLY A 511 -0.19 -32.90 -13.99
N GLY A 512 -0.12 -31.69 -14.56
CA GLY A 512 -0.84 -30.51 -14.09
C GLY A 512 0.10 -29.39 -13.62
N ASN A 513 -0.44 -28.41 -12.89
CA ASN A 513 0.32 -27.22 -12.48
C ASN A 513 0.77 -27.31 -11.02
N GLY A 514 2.06 -27.16 -10.70
CA GLY A 514 2.54 -27.22 -9.33
C GLY A 514 2.14 -25.99 -8.50
N ILE A 515 2.83 -24.87 -8.73
CA ILE A 515 2.50 -23.56 -8.18
C ILE A 515 1.68 -22.80 -9.22
N GLN A 516 0.53 -22.24 -8.84
CA GLN A 516 -0.31 -21.44 -9.74
C GLN A 516 -0.71 -20.10 -9.15
N ILE A 517 -0.25 -19.01 -9.77
CA ILE A 517 -0.85 -17.69 -9.60
C ILE A 517 -2.09 -17.63 -10.50
N TYR A 518 -3.25 -17.78 -9.87
CA TYR A 518 -4.55 -17.88 -10.52
C TYR A 518 -5.12 -16.49 -10.82
N ARG A 519 -5.92 -16.37 -11.88
CA ARG A 519 -6.68 -15.13 -12.17
C ARG A 519 -8.07 -15.23 -11.52
N PRO A 520 -8.30 -14.67 -10.33
CA PRO A 520 -9.64 -14.71 -9.71
C PRO A 520 -10.67 -13.94 -10.55
N PRO A 521 -11.97 -14.24 -10.39
CA PRO A 521 -13.05 -13.44 -10.98
C PRO A 521 -13.07 -12.00 -10.47
N THR A 522 -12.56 -11.76 -9.26
CA THR A 522 -12.48 -10.46 -8.60
C THR A 522 -11.31 -9.63 -9.18
N PRO A 523 -11.56 -8.47 -9.84
CA PRO A 523 -10.50 -7.64 -10.40
C PRO A 523 -9.54 -7.09 -9.33
N GLY A 524 -8.30 -6.80 -9.73
CA GLY A 524 -7.28 -6.22 -8.86
C GLY A 524 -6.42 -7.22 -8.08
N TYR A 525 -6.74 -8.52 -8.16
CA TYR A 525 -6.03 -9.58 -7.45
C TYR A 525 -5.25 -10.54 -8.38
N GLY A 526 -4.30 -11.27 -7.80
CA GLY A 526 -3.39 -12.18 -8.50
C GLY A 526 -2.14 -11.50 -9.09
N THR A 527 -1.79 -10.28 -8.67
CA THR A 527 -0.62 -9.53 -9.16
C THR A 527 0.48 -9.43 -8.11
N GLY A 528 1.72 -9.23 -8.52
CA GLY A 528 2.84 -8.92 -7.61
C GLY A 528 3.53 -10.12 -6.95
N ASN A 529 3.00 -11.32 -7.13
CA ASN A 529 3.51 -12.48 -6.42
C ASN A 529 4.89 -12.88 -6.96
N VAL A 530 5.77 -13.33 -6.06
CA VAL A 530 7.15 -13.72 -6.35
C VAL A 530 7.29 -15.23 -6.17
N VAL A 531 7.68 -15.93 -7.22
CA VAL A 531 7.92 -17.37 -7.19
C VAL A 531 9.43 -17.63 -7.40
N SER A 532 10.13 -18.09 -6.37
CA SER A 532 11.61 -18.19 -6.35
C SER A 532 12.14 -19.45 -5.69
N GLY A 533 13.24 -20.03 -6.16
CA GLY A 533 13.92 -21.16 -5.50
C GLY A 533 13.13 -22.47 -5.32
N ASN A 534 11.87 -22.54 -5.75
CA ASN A 534 11.04 -23.73 -5.53
C ASN A 534 11.57 -24.91 -6.35
N SER A 535 11.32 -26.12 -5.87
CA SER A 535 11.72 -27.37 -6.50
C SER A 535 10.53 -28.32 -6.68
N ALA A 536 10.57 -29.14 -7.73
CA ALA A 536 9.46 -30.01 -8.09
C ALA A 536 9.94 -31.34 -8.70
N ASP A 537 9.49 -32.47 -8.16
CA ASP A 537 9.75 -33.81 -8.69
C ASP A 537 8.42 -34.44 -9.18
N TYR A 538 8.26 -34.52 -10.51
CA TYR A 538 7.09 -35.11 -11.16
C TYR A 538 7.33 -36.56 -11.64
N GLY A 539 6.37 -37.44 -11.36
CA GLY A 539 6.27 -38.77 -11.94
C GLY A 539 5.95 -38.77 -13.44
N SER A 540 5.81 -39.96 -14.03
CA SER A 540 5.45 -40.11 -15.44
C SER A 540 3.95 -39.89 -15.67
N SER A 541 3.57 -38.72 -16.19
CA SER A 541 2.17 -38.45 -16.53
C SER A 541 1.76 -39.06 -17.87
N PRO A 542 0.51 -39.57 -17.99
CA PRO A 542 -0.12 -39.93 -19.26
C PRO A 542 -1.04 -38.81 -19.80
N SER A 543 -0.86 -37.55 -19.37
CA SER A 543 -1.70 -36.40 -19.80
C SER A 543 -1.44 -35.96 -21.23
N ASP A 544 -2.50 -35.68 -21.98
CA ASP A 544 -2.44 -35.07 -23.32
C ASP A 544 -2.28 -33.53 -23.29
N GLU A 545 -2.30 -32.90 -22.11
CA GLU A 545 -2.21 -31.45 -21.90
C GLU A 545 -0.92 -31.10 -21.11
N ILE A 546 -0.23 -30.04 -21.53
CA ILE A 546 1.05 -29.60 -20.94
C ILE A 546 0.79 -28.88 -19.62
N GLY A 547 1.29 -29.45 -18.52
CA GLY A 547 1.31 -28.83 -17.20
C GLY A 547 2.50 -27.88 -17.00
N TYR A 548 2.45 -27.05 -15.96
CA TYR A 548 3.53 -26.11 -15.62
C TYR A 548 3.93 -26.20 -14.14
N SER A 549 5.22 -26.36 -13.85
CA SER A 549 5.71 -26.27 -12.47
C SER A 549 5.37 -24.92 -11.82
N VAL A 550 5.40 -23.84 -12.61
CA VAL A 550 4.92 -22.49 -12.21
C VAL A 550 3.99 -21.88 -13.28
N MET A 551 2.70 -21.83 -13.01
CA MET A 551 1.67 -21.26 -13.89
C MET A 551 1.24 -19.85 -13.47
N ILE A 552 1.40 -18.85 -14.34
CA ILE A 552 1.04 -17.44 -14.10
C ILE A 552 -0.11 -17.02 -15.02
N GLN A 553 -1.28 -16.68 -14.46
CA GLN A 553 -2.46 -16.28 -15.24
C GLN A 553 -2.69 -14.75 -15.32
N THR A 554 -1.82 -13.97 -14.70
CA THR A 554 -1.98 -12.53 -14.39
C THR A 554 -0.66 -11.79 -14.61
N LYS A 555 -0.74 -10.49 -14.95
CA LYS A 555 0.46 -9.64 -15.10
C LYS A 555 1.02 -9.23 -13.74
N GLY A 556 2.23 -8.66 -13.74
CA GLY A 556 2.86 -8.07 -12.55
C GLY A 556 3.44 -9.09 -11.57
N ASN A 557 3.54 -10.38 -11.92
CA ASN A 557 4.17 -11.40 -11.07
C ASN A 557 5.60 -11.69 -11.56
N VAL A 558 6.49 -12.05 -10.64
CA VAL A 558 7.90 -12.39 -10.93
C VAL A 558 8.12 -13.88 -10.71
N VAL A 559 8.72 -14.54 -11.69
CA VAL A 559 9.21 -15.92 -11.58
C VAL A 559 10.73 -15.88 -11.79
N THR A 560 11.53 -16.33 -10.82
CA THR A 560 12.99 -16.27 -10.96
C THR A 560 13.55 -17.54 -11.62
N CYS A 561 14.70 -17.43 -12.31
CA CYS A 561 15.27 -18.52 -13.11
C CYS A 561 15.89 -19.69 -12.34
N ASP A 562 15.88 -19.65 -11.00
CA ASP A 562 16.42 -20.69 -10.12
C ASP A 562 15.34 -21.62 -9.54
N ASN A 563 14.06 -21.40 -9.86
CA ASN A 563 13.05 -22.45 -9.69
C ASN A 563 13.46 -23.66 -10.52
N SER A 564 13.45 -24.85 -9.92
CA SER A 564 13.95 -26.09 -10.52
C SER A 564 12.86 -27.16 -10.57
N TYR A 565 12.94 -28.05 -11.55
CA TYR A 565 11.95 -29.11 -11.72
C TYR A 565 12.59 -30.30 -12.42
N ARG A 566 12.10 -31.50 -12.11
CA ARG A 566 12.51 -32.78 -12.69
C ARG A 566 11.25 -33.60 -12.93
N GLY A 567 11.22 -34.39 -14.00
CA GLY A 567 10.09 -35.27 -14.27
C GLY A 567 9.73 -35.38 -15.75
N ALA A 568 8.45 -35.65 -16.01
CA ALA A 568 7.93 -35.98 -17.34
C ALA A 568 8.06 -34.84 -18.37
N ALA A 569 8.18 -35.22 -19.64
CA ALA A 569 8.47 -34.30 -20.75
C ALA A 569 7.30 -33.38 -21.14
N ASP A 570 6.11 -33.64 -20.61
CA ASP A 570 4.89 -32.86 -20.74
C ASP A 570 4.71 -31.79 -19.64
N ILE A 571 5.68 -31.63 -18.73
CA ILE A 571 5.71 -30.52 -17.76
C ILE A 571 6.75 -29.47 -18.17
N ALA A 572 6.28 -28.23 -18.38
CA ALA A 572 7.12 -27.06 -18.64
C ALA A 572 7.49 -26.34 -17.34
N ALA A 573 8.64 -25.64 -17.33
CA ALA A 573 9.10 -24.86 -16.17
C ALA A 573 8.05 -23.82 -15.73
N SER A 574 7.66 -22.97 -16.68
CA SER A 574 6.68 -21.91 -16.50
C SER A 574 6.13 -21.47 -17.86
N ASN A 575 4.95 -20.85 -17.83
CA ASN A 575 4.32 -20.24 -19.00
C ASN A 575 4.79 -18.80 -19.25
N VAL A 576 5.63 -18.24 -18.37
CA VAL A 576 6.28 -16.93 -18.53
C VAL A 576 7.80 -17.08 -18.55
N THR A 577 8.48 -16.09 -19.13
CA THR A 577 9.95 -16.01 -19.08
C THR A 577 10.38 -15.73 -17.65
N CYS A 578 11.33 -16.52 -17.14
CA CYS A 578 11.91 -16.27 -15.83
C CYS A 578 12.85 -15.04 -15.85
N GLU A 579 12.96 -14.36 -14.72
CA GLU A 579 13.94 -13.30 -14.50
C GLU A 579 15.18 -13.87 -13.80
N THR A 580 16.37 -13.55 -14.31
CA THR A 580 17.61 -13.85 -13.58
C THR A 580 17.72 -12.85 -12.44
N GLY A 581 17.34 -13.27 -11.23
CA GLY A 581 17.79 -12.58 -10.02
C GLY A 581 19.32 -12.50 -10.07
N SER A 582 19.89 -11.31 -9.82
CA SER A 582 21.33 -11.15 -9.82
C SER A 582 21.92 -11.82 -8.58
N SER A 583 22.21 -13.12 -8.69
CA SER A 583 23.12 -13.78 -7.77
C SER A 583 24.51 -13.15 -7.94
N ASP A 584 24.97 -12.60 -6.82
CA ASP A 584 26.31 -12.13 -6.46
C ASP A 584 27.39 -11.95 -7.54
N ARG A 585 27.95 -10.74 -7.56
CA ARG A 585 29.36 -10.50 -7.91
C ARG A 585 30.07 -9.76 -6.78
#